data_AF-A0A1L5KRI6-F1
#
_entry.id   AF-A0A1L5KRI6-F1
#
_cell.length_a   1.000
_cell.length_b   1.000
_cell.length_c   1.000
_cell.angle_alpha   90.00
_cell.angle_beta   90.00
_cell.angle_gamma   90.00
#
_symmetry.space_group_name_H-M   'P 1'
#
loop_
_entity.id
_entity.type
_entity.pdbx_description
1 polymer ?
#
loop_
_entity_poly.entity_id
_entity_poly.type
_entity_poly.pdbx_seq_one_letter_code
_entity_poly.pdbx_strand_id
1 'polypeptide(L)'
;MWVFRRASQSDEAKQYLVRDWSSTFLEAAESNVNRRKVAVESTVTEHSAHVGSELSDTITVSGFPSDHGSFAGNEEYGFGADRPHATVSVWWSGDADDAVNDEAYKPTGAEVPAEDVHHRLVGSWEIPARNGTFKFGAGSLDAHGEPVHIVADQHGWYVFVWEFAGDDRVMPAASRYDDAWERTRVFEPGEPEEPEEPEEPEESVESEEQLPHTGISMVMPSAVAVAFLSVGCTMLAIVKRRRW
;
A
#
# COMPACT_ATOMS: atom_id res chain seq x y z
N MET A 1 -1.37 -47.44 14.98
CA MET A 1 -1.99 -48.76 14.74
C MET A 1 -2.60 -49.25 16.04
N TRP A 2 -3.92 -49.34 16.10
CA TRP A 2 -4.69 -49.79 17.26
C TRP A 2 -5.35 -51.13 16.98
N VAL A 3 -5.43 -52.02 17.97
CA VAL A 3 -6.07 -53.33 17.83
C VAL A 3 -6.93 -53.61 19.04
N PHE A 4 -8.24 -53.76 18.83
CA PHE A 4 -9.22 -54.17 19.84
C PHE A 4 -9.65 -55.60 19.56
N ARG A 5 -9.13 -56.55 20.36
CA ARG A 5 -9.68 -57.91 20.41
C ARG A 5 -10.85 -57.93 21.39
N ARG A 6 -12.04 -58.24 20.91
CA ARG A 6 -13.31 -58.26 21.66
C ARG A 6 -13.24 -59.25 22.84
N ALA A 7 -12.59 -60.39 22.64
CA ALA A 7 -12.37 -61.39 23.68
C ALA A 7 -11.54 -60.87 24.87
N SER A 8 -10.70 -59.85 24.65
CA SER A 8 -9.80 -59.27 25.65
C SER A 8 -10.37 -58.03 26.38
N GLN A 9 -11.62 -57.65 26.11
CA GLN A 9 -12.27 -56.48 26.75
C GLN A 9 -13.12 -56.87 27.97
N SER A 10 -13.56 -55.88 28.75
CA SER A 10 -14.58 -56.06 29.79
C SER A 10 -15.94 -56.44 29.19
N ASP A 11 -16.83 -57.03 29.99
CA ASP A 11 -18.15 -57.47 29.51
C ASP A 11 -19.08 -56.30 29.14
N GLU A 12 -18.85 -55.12 29.71
CA GLU A 12 -19.48 -53.86 29.30
C GLU A 12 -18.99 -53.41 27.91
N ALA A 13 -17.67 -53.36 27.70
CA ALA A 13 -17.08 -52.98 26.41
C ALA A 13 -17.42 -53.96 25.27
N LYS A 14 -17.64 -55.25 25.58
CA LYS A 14 -18.11 -56.27 24.61
C LYS A 14 -19.51 -56.00 24.04
N GLN A 15 -20.32 -55.15 24.68
CA GLN A 15 -21.64 -54.75 24.17
C GLN A 15 -21.52 -53.74 23.02
N TYR A 16 -20.47 -52.91 23.02
CA TYR A 16 -20.21 -51.90 22.01
C TYR A 16 -19.35 -52.39 20.83
N LEU A 17 -18.71 -53.55 20.96
CA LEU A 17 -17.86 -54.16 19.93
C LEU A 17 -18.59 -55.31 19.23
N VAL A 18 -18.91 -55.14 17.94
CA VAL A 18 -19.56 -56.17 17.11
C VAL A 18 -18.59 -57.32 16.76
N ARG A 19 -17.31 -57.00 16.59
CA ARG A 19 -16.22 -57.93 16.22
C ARG A 19 -14.87 -57.38 16.67
N ASP A 20 -13.82 -58.17 16.50
CA ASP A 20 -12.44 -57.66 16.57
C ASP A 20 -12.23 -56.55 15.52
N TRP A 21 -11.44 -55.54 15.90
CA TRP A 21 -11.13 -54.38 15.07
C TRP A 21 -9.65 -54.06 15.12
N SER A 22 -9.10 -53.62 13.99
CA SER A 22 -7.74 -53.11 13.88
C SER A 22 -7.72 -51.93 12.92
N SER A 23 -7.08 -50.83 13.32
CA SER A 23 -6.78 -49.74 12.39
C SER A 23 -5.76 -50.25 11.36
N THR A 24 -5.91 -49.86 10.11
CA THR A 24 -4.85 -50.06 9.11
C THR A 24 -3.64 -49.18 9.49
N PHE A 25 -2.45 -49.52 9.00
CA PHE A 25 -1.33 -48.58 9.00
C PHE A 25 -1.59 -47.56 7.88
N LEU A 26 -1.59 -46.25 8.18
CA LEU A 26 -2.07 -45.19 7.27
C LEU A 26 -3.58 -45.24 6.95
N GLU A 27 -4.43 -45.34 7.98
CA GLU A 27 -5.84 -44.98 7.82
C GLU A 27 -5.92 -43.46 7.54
N ALA A 28 -6.34 -43.07 6.33
CA ALA A 28 -6.04 -41.77 5.71
C ALA A 28 -6.67 -40.51 6.35
N ALA A 29 -7.36 -40.67 7.49
CA ALA A 29 -8.16 -39.63 8.13
C ALA A 29 -7.42 -38.82 9.23
N GLU A 30 -6.10 -38.94 9.35
CA GLU A 30 -5.26 -38.03 10.16
C GLU A 30 -4.44 -37.08 9.28
N SER A 31 -5.09 -36.46 8.29
CA SER A 31 -4.49 -35.38 7.48
C SER A 31 -4.51 -34.06 8.25
N ASN A 32 -3.35 -33.63 8.77
CA ASN A 32 -3.21 -32.32 9.42
C ASN A 32 -2.92 -31.23 8.37
N VAL A 33 -3.89 -30.34 8.14
CA VAL A 33 -3.77 -29.24 7.17
C VAL A 33 -3.16 -27.99 7.81
N ASN A 34 -1.94 -27.64 7.40
CA ASN A 34 -1.30 -26.37 7.76
C ASN A 34 -1.38 -25.40 6.58
N ARG A 35 -2.43 -24.58 6.56
CA ARG A 35 -2.58 -23.53 5.54
C ARG A 35 -1.49 -22.48 5.67
N ARG A 36 -0.90 -22.07 4.54
CA ARG A 36 0.11 -21.02 4.51
C ARG A 36 -0.49 -19.67 4.85
N LYS A 37 0.34 -18.77 5.40
CA LYS A 37 0.02 -17.35 5.55
C LYS A 37 0.74 -16.58 4.45
N VAL A 38 0.01 -15.69 3.79
CA VAL A 38 0.56 -14.73 2.82
C VAL A 38 0.91 -13.45 3.56
N ALA A 39 1.94 -12.75 3.08
CA ALA A 39 2.24 -11.38 3.43
C ALA A 39 2.12 -10.53 2.16
N VAL A 40 1.47 -9.37 2.30
CA VAL A 40 1.31 -8.36 1.26
C VAL A 40 1.89 -7.05 1.78
N GLU A 41 2.56 -6.32 0.90
CA GLU A 41 3.05 -4.96 1.09
C GLU A 41 2.61 -4.16 -0.15
N SER A 42 1.76 -3.15 0.01
CA SER A 42 1.37 -2.21 -1.06
C SER A 42 1.95 -0.81 -0.78
N THR A 43 2.13 -0.01 -1.83
CA THR A 43 2.70 1.34 -1.75
C THR A 43 2.28 2.13 -2.99
N VAL A 44 1.43 3.14 -2.78
CA VAL A 44 1.00 4.04 -3.85
C VAL A 44 2.18 4.77 -4.47
N THR A 45 2.12 5.02 -5.77
CA THR A 45 3.19 5.76 -6.47
C THR A 45 3.22 7.23 -6.02
N GLU A 46 2.06 7.82 -5.75
CA GLU A 46 1.90 9.19 -5.26
C GLU A 46 1.03 9.24 -3.97
N HIS A 47 1.58 9.76 -2.87
CA HIS A 47 0.80 10.00 -1.64
C HIS A 47 -0.08 11.26 -1.68
N SER A 48 0.13 12.13 -2.67
CA SER A 48 -0.66 13.35 -2.89
C SER A 48 -0.90 13.56 -4.39
N ALA A 49 -2.13 13.88 -4.77
CA ALA A 49 -2.54 14.10 -6.16
C ALA A 49 -3.66 15.15 -6.25
N HIS A 50 -4.12 15.49 -7.46
CA HIS A 50 -5.27 16.37 -7.69
C HIS A 50 -6.41 15.63 -8.41
N VAL A 51 -7.65 16.14 -8.34
CA VAL A 51 -8.77 15.63 -9.14
C VAL A 51 -8.39 15.56 -10.62
N GLY A 52 -8.74 14.46 -11.28
CA GLY A 52 -8.35 14.12 -12.65
C GLY A 52 -7.00 13.40 -12.77
N SER A 53 -6.24 13.24 -11.68
CA SER A 53 -5.00 12.45 -11.70
C SER A 53 -5.30 10.96 -11.84
N GLU A 54 -4.44 10.25 -12.58
CA GLU A 54 -4.43 8.78 -12.60
C GLU A 54 -3.63 8.24 -11.40
N LEU A 55 -4.23 7.31 -10.66
CA LEU A 55 -3.64 6.69 -9.47
C LEU A 55 -3.04 5.33 -9.81
N SER A 56 -1.96 4.97 -9.09
CA SER A 56 -1.30 3.68 -9.24
C SER A 56 -0.63 3.20 -7.95
N ASP A 57 -0.41 1.89 -7.88
CA ASP A 57 0.14 1.17 -6.72
C ASP A 57 1.17 0.11 -7.16
N THR A 58 2.10 -0.22 -6.26
CA THR A 58 3.06 -1.33 -6.40
C THR A 58 2.85 -2.34 -5.27
N ILE A 59 2.22 -3.47 -5.61
CA ILE A 59 1.86 -4.53 -4.65
C ILE A 59 2.92 -5.64 -4.71
N THR A 60 3.55 -5.96 -3.57
CA THR A 60 4.44 -7.11 -3.41
C THR A 60 3.80 -8.17 -2.53
N VAL A 61 3.74 -9.39 -3.03
CA VAL A 61 3.02 -10.52 -2.41
C VAL A 61 3.97 -11.70 -2.23
N SER A 62 3.95 -12.31 -1.04
CA SER A 62 4.80 -13.46 -0.71
C SER A 62 4.11 -14.48 0.22
N GLY A 63 4.56 -15.74 0.20
CA GLY A 63 4.06 -16.80 1.08
C GLY A 63 3.12 -17.82 0.42
N PHE A 64 2.60 -17.55 -0.78
CA PHE A 64 1.87 -18.53 -1.58
C PHE A 64 2.74 -19.78 -1.86
N PRO A 65 2.15 -20.98 -2.02
CA PRO A 65 2.80 -22.12 -2.67
C PRO A 65 3.41 -21.73 -4.03
N SER A 66 4.51 -22.36 -4.43
CA SER A 66 5.19 -22.04 -5.70
C SER A 66 4.39 -22.46 -6.94
N ASP A 67 3.44 -23.38 -6.75
CA ASP A 67 2.49 -23.93 -7.72
C ASP A 67 1.08 -23.34 -7.54
N HIS A 68 0.93 -22.24 -6.78
CA HIS A 68 -0.38 -21.66 -6.50
C HIS A 68 -1.05 -21.08 -7.75
N GLY A 69 -2.35 -21.34 -7.89
CA GLY A 69 -3.14 -21.05 -9.09
C GLY A 69 -3.05 -22.15 -10.17
N SER A 70 -2.18 -23.16 -10.00
CA SER A 70 -2.08 -24.31 -10.91
C SER A 70 -2.50 -25.64 -10.28
N PHE A 71 -2.72 -25.70 -8.96
CA PHE A 71 -3.16 -26.92 -8.29
C PHE A 71 -4.66 -27.13 -8.48
N ALA A 72 -5.01 -28.18 -9.23
CA ALA A 72 -6.39 -28.54 -9.58
C ALA A 72 -7.18 -29.24 -8.45
N GLY A 73 -6.63 -29.29 -7.23
CA GLY A 73 -7.22 -30.02 -6.10
C GLY A 73 -6.74 -31.46 -5.99
N ASN A 74 -7.20 -32.13 -4.94
CA ASN A 74 -6.99 -33.56 -4.72
C ASN A 74 -8.17 -34.16 -3.95
N GLU A 75 -9.11 -34.78 -4.68
CA GLU A 75 -10.33 -35.39 -4.14
C GLU A 75 -10.06 -36.51 -3.13
N GLU A 76 -8.96 -37.28 -3.29
CA GLU A 76 -8.61 -38.39 -2.38
C GLU A 76 -8.34 -37.90 -0.95
N TYR A 77 -7.84 -36.67 -0.81
CA TYR A 77 -7.52 -36.03 0.48
C TYR A 77 -8.48 -34.88 0.81
N GLY A 78 -9.52 -34.66 0.00
CA GLY A 78 -10.54 -33.62 0.24
C GLY A 78 -10.08 -32.18 0.00
N PHE A 79 -9.02 -31.94 -0.77
CA PHE A 79 -8.57 -30.59 -1.12
C PHE A 79 -9.24 -30.10 -2.41
N GLY A 80 -9.82 -28.89 -2.36
CA GLY A 80 -10.23 -28.16 -3.57
C GLY A 80 -9.05 -27.63 -4.37
N ALA A 81 -9.35 -27.16 -5.59
CA ALA A 81 -8.39 -26.39 -6.39
C ALA A 81 -8.07 -25.04 -5.74
N ASP A 82 -6.90 -24.48 -6.06
CA ASP A 82 -6.54 -23.14 -5.61
C ASP A 82 -7.53 -22.10 -6.15
N ARG A 83 -7.69 -20.99 -5.41
CA ARG A 83 -8.27 -19.77 -5.99
C ARG A 83 -7.20 -19.09 -6.86
N PRO A 84 -7.42 -18.91 -8.18
CA PRO A 84 -6.39 -18.38 -9.07
C PRO A 84 -6.14 -16.88 -8.86
N HIS A 85 -7.11 -16.15 -8.31
CA HIS A 85 -7.10 -14.69 -8.21
C HIS A 85 -7.24 -14.20 -6.76
N ALA A 86 -6.60 -13.06 -6.52
CA ALA A 86 -6.84 -12.16 -5.40
C ALA A 86 -7.53 -10.90 -5.95
N THR A 87 -8.14 -10.11 -5.08
CA THR A 87 -8.85 -8.89 -5.45
C THR A 87 -8.03 -7.67 -5.03
N VAL A 88 -7.97 -6.65 -5.89
CA VAL A 88 -7.57 -5.29 -5.48
C VAL A 88 -8.78 -4.39 -5.64
N SER A 89 -9.16 -3.71 -4.57
CA SER A 89 -10.25 -2.75 -4.55
C SER A 89 -9.72 -1.37 -4.21
N VAL A 90 -10.22 -0.34 -4.89
CA VAL A 90 -9.92 1.06 -4.55
C VAL A 90 -11.14 1.69 -3.90
N TRP A 91 -10.90 2.32 -2.76
CA TRP A 91 -11.93 2.91 -1.90
C TRP A 91 -11.70 4.41 -1.77
N TRP A 92 -12.75 5.19 -1.94
CA TRP A 92 -12.73 6.63 -1.65
C TRP A 92 -13.28 6.88 -0.26
N SER A 93 -12.70 7.86 0.45
CA SER A 93 -13.17 8.33 1.74
C SER A 93 -13.01 9.85 1.88
N GLY A 94 -14.07 10.59 2.17
CA GLY A 94 -14.05 12.06 2.17
C GLY A 94 -15.38 12.72 2.47
N ASP A 95 -15.41 14.04 2.40
CA ASP A 95 -16.65 14.83 2.38
C ASP A 95 -16.92 15.28 0.95
N ALA A 96 -17.96 14.76 0.30
CA ALA A 96 -18.20 15.03 -1.10
C ALA A 96 -18.52 16.50 -1.43
N ASP A 97 -18.95 17.28 -0.42
CA ASP A 97 -19.41 18.66 -0.57
C ASP A 97 -18.38 19.72 -0.10
N ASP A 98 -17.35 19.34 0.67
CA ASP A 98 -16.37 20.28 1.27
C ASP A 98 -15.00 19.63 1.59
N ALA A 99 -14.00 19.92 0.77
CA ALA A 99 -12.62 19.41 0.91
C ALA A 99 -11.92 19.76 2.23
N VAL A 100 -12.41 20.75 2.99
CA VAL A 100 -11.87 21.08 4.31
C VAL A 100 -12.14 19.96 5.33
N ASN A 101 -13.23 19.19 5.13
CA ASN A 101 -13.66 18.16 6.06
C ASN A 101 -13.03 16.78 5.79
N ASP A 102 -12.30 16.58 4.69
CA ASP A 102 -11.69 15.29 4.29
C ASP A 102 -10.77 14.66 5.36
N GLU A 103 -10.13 15.46 6.21
CA GLU A 103 -9.28 14.93 7.30
C GLU A 103 -10.11 14.22 8.39
N ALA A 104 -11.40 14.54 8.53
CA ALA A 104 -12.31 13.84 9.44
C ALA A 104 -12.67 12.43 8.94
N TYR A 105 -12.67 12.22 7.62
CA TYR A 105 -12.94 10.94 6.94
C TYR A 105 -11.65 10.23 6.51
N LYS A 106 -10.53 10.54 7.17
CA LYS A 106 -9.27 9.85 6.93
C LYS A 106 -9.39 8.36 7.26
N PRO A 107 -8.89 7.46 6.39
CA PRO A 107 -8.92 6.02 6.61
C PRO A 107 -8.33 5.62 7.97
N THR A 108 -9.14 4.93 8.78
CA THR A 108 -8.81 4.43 10.12
C THR A 108 -9.41 3.04 10.33
N GLY A 109 -8.71 2.18 11.09
CA GLY A 109 -9.10 0.78 11.26
C GLY A 109 -8.48 -0.15 10.23
N ALA A 110 -8.32 -1.43 10.60
CA ALA A 110 -7.71 -2.43 9.72
C ALA A 110 -8.63 -2.85 8.55
N GLU A 111 -9.93 -2.87 8.83
CA GLU A 111 -11.00 -3.36 7.96
C GLU A 111 -11.65 -2.19 7.23
N VAL A 112 -12.13 -2.43 6.01
CA VAL A 112 -12.88 -1.44 5.24
C VAL A 112 -14.24 -1.17 5.93
N PRO A 113 -14.64 0.10 6.15
CA PRO A 113 -15.97 0.45 6.63
C PRO A 113 -17.10 -0.04 5.71
N ALA A 114 -18.33 -0.05 6.21
CA ALA A 114 -19.50 -0.23 5.36
C ALA A 114 -19.69 0.99 4.44
N GLU A 115 -20.13 0.78 3.20
CA GLU A 115 -20.40 1.87 2.26
C GLU A 115 -21.46 2.85 2.79
N ASP A 116 -21.14 4.14 2.75
CA ASP A 116 -22.01 5.25 3.12
C ASP A 116 -21.72 6.48 2.25
N VAL A 117 -22.16 7.68 2.66
CA VAL A 117 -21.96 8.91 1.87
C VAL A 117 -20.50 9.41 1.90
N HIS A 118 -19.72 8.93 2.86
CA HIS A 118 -18.34 9.33 3.12
C HIS A 118 -17.33 8.23 2.79
N HIS A 119 -17.77 6.99 2.53
CA HIS A 119 -16.93 5.86 2.16
C HIS A 119 -17.59 5.08 1.00
N ARG A 120 -16.97 5.03 -0.19
CA ARG A 120 -17.54 4.38 -1.39
C ARG A 120 -16.51 3.53 -2.13
N LEU A 121 -16.96 2.41 -2.70
CA LEU A 121 -16.13 1.61 -3.60
C LEU A 121 -15.96 2.33 -4.94
N VAL A 122 -14.72 2.62 -5.34
CA VAL A 122 -14.39 3.23 -6.65
C VAL A 122 -14.32 2.16 -7.73
N GLY A 123 -13.77 1.00 -7.40
CA GLY A 123 -13.70 -0.15 -8.31
C GLY A 123 -13.00 -1.34 -7.66
N SER A 124 -13.14 -2.50 -8.30
CA SER A 124 -12.58 -3.77 -7.84
C SER A 124 -12.13 -4.62 -9.03
N TRP A 125 -10.94 -5.19 -8.95
CA TRP A 125 -10.27 -5.90 -10.05
C TRP A 125 -9.62 -7.18 -9.54
N GLU A 126 -9.56 -8.22 -10.39
CA GLU A 126 -8.87 -9.45 -10.06
C GLU A 126 -7.39 -9.37 -10.49
N ILE A 127 -6.47 -9.82 -9.64
CA ILE A 127 -5.06 -10.02 -9.98
C ILE A 127 -4.62 -11.46 -9.65
N PRO A 128 -3.60 -12.02 -10.31
CA PRO A 128 -3.16 -13.39 -10.03
C PRO A 128 -2.73 -13.60 -8.57
N ALA A 129 -3.33 -14.58 -7.89
CA ALA A 129 -2.96 -14.98 -6.52
C ALA A 129 -1.64 -15.77 -6.53
N ARG A 130 -0.51 -15.08 -6.66
CA ARG A 130 0.83 -15.68 -6.69
C ARG A 130 1.87 -14.75 -6.09
N ASN A 131 3.01 -15.32 -5.72
CA ASN A 131 4.16 -14.53 -5.26
C ASN A 131 4.71 -13.65 -6.40
N GLY A 132 5.07 -12.41 -6.10
CA GLY A 132 5.64 -11.46 -7.06
C GLY A 132 5.44 -10.00 -6.64
N THR A 133 5.96 -9.09 -7.47
CA THR A 133 5.67 -7.66 -7.39
C THR A 133 4.91 -7.25 -8.65
N PHE A 134 3.80 -6.53 -8.46
CA PHE A 134 2.86 -6.13 -9.50
C PHE A 134 2.70 -4.62 -9.48
N LYS A 135 2.64 -4.01 -10.66
CA LYS A 135 2.09 -2.66 -10.80
C LYS A 135 0.59 -2.75 -11.02
N PHE A 136 -0.15 -1.81 -10.44
CA PHE A 136 -1.59 -1.74 -10.50
C PHE A 136 -2.04 -0.30 -10.78
N GLY A 137 -3.12 -0.11 -11.55
CA GLY A 137 -3.44 1.20 -12.13
C GLY A 137 -2.49 1.61 -13.27
N ALA A 138 -2.61 2.86 -13.74
CA ALA A 138 -1.80 3.42 -14.84
C ALA A 138 -1.75 2.56 -16.13
N GLY A 139 -2.87 1.91 -16.48
CA GLY A 139 -2.98 1.01 -17.63
C GLY A 139 -2.31 -0.37 -17.44
N SER A 140 -1.89 -0.71 -16.22
CA SER A 140 -1.41 -2.06 -15.88
C SER A 140 -2.53 -3.08 -16.09
N LEU A 141 -2.20 -4.26 -16.62
CA LEU A 141 -3.20 -5.29 -16.91
C LEU A 141 -3.63 -6.05 -15.64
N ASP A 142 -4.92 -6.33 -15.54
CA ASP A 142 -5.50 -7.21 -14.53
C ASP A 142 -5.28 -8.72 -14.85
N ALA A 143 -5.93 -9.60 -14.09
CA ALA A 143 -5.87 -11.06 -14.32
C ALA A 143 -6.49 -11.51 -15.67
N HIS A 144 -7.42 -10.73 -16.22
CA HIS A 144 -8.13 -11.02 -17.47
C HIS A 144 -7.42 -10.42 -18.70
N GLY A 145 -6.43 -9.56 -18.47
CA GLY A 145 -5.66 -8.87 -19.51
C GLY A 145 -6.26 -7.52 -19.90
N GLU A 146 -7.16 -6.97 -19.09
CA GLU A 146 -7.79 -5.66 -19.31
C GLU A 146 -6.98 -4.56 -18.60
N PRO A 147 -6.76 -3.38 -19.22
CA PRO A 147 -5.97 -2.31 -18.63
C PRO A 147 -6.75 -1.59 -17.52
N VAL A 148 -6.16 -1.53 -16.34
CA VAL A 148 -6.72 -0.85 -15.16
C VAL A 148 -6.36 0.64 -15.19
N HIS A 149 -7.37 1.48 -15.36
CA HIS A 149 -7.28 2.93 -15.25
C HIS A 149 -8.10 3.40 -14.05
N ILE A 150 -7.46 4.10 -13.12
CA ILE A 150 -8.07 4.61 -11.88
C ILE A 150 -7.86 6.11 -11.89
N VAL A 151 -8.89 6.89 -12.22
CA VAL A 151 -8.83 8.35 -12.22
C VAL A 151 -9.53 8.86 -10.96
N ALA A 152 -8.86 9.73 -10.21
CA ALA A 152 -9.46 10.36 -9.05
C ALA A 152 -10.52 11.38 -9.50
N ASP A 153 -11.80 11.00 -9.42
CA ASP A 153 -12.96 11.81 -9.80
C ASP A 153 -13.29 12.93 -8.79
N GLN A 154 -12.79 12.83 -7.57
CA GLN A 154 -13.11 13.73 -6.46
C GLN A 154 -11.90 13.96 -5.54
N HIS A 155 -11.92 15.01 -4.73
CA HIS A 155 -10.97 15.18 -3.63
C HIS A 155 -11.28 14.20 -2.49
N GLY A 156 -10.37 14.03 -1.54
CA GLY A 156 -10.49 13.10 -0.42
C GLY A 156 -9.34 12.08 -0.35
N TRP A 157 -9.58 10.93 0.27
CA TRP A 157 -8.60 9.85 0.39
C TRP A 157 -8.97 8.70 -0.54
N TYR A 158 -8.00 8.22 -1.32
CA TYR A 158 -8.11 6.97 -2.08
C TYR A 158 -7.22 5.93 -1.43
N VAL A 159 -7.75 4.74 -1.17
CA VAL A 159 -7.05 3.62 -0.51
C VAL A 159 -7.08 2.39 -1.42
N PHE A 160 -5.93 1.78 -1.62
CA PHE A 160 -5.79 0.48 -2.27
C PHE A 160 -5.89 -0.61 -1.21
N VAL A 161 -6.78 -1.59 -1.42
CA VAL A 161 -6.95 -2.73 -0.52
C VAL A 161 -6.78 -4.01 -1.32
N TRP A 162 -5.75 -4.78 -0.98
CA TRP A 162 -5.56 -6.13 -1.53
C TRP A 162 -6.24 -7.15 -0.63
N GLU A 163 -6.99 -8.09 -1.19
CA GLU A 163 -7.65 -9.18 -0.46
C GLU A 163 -7.49 -10.53 -1.18
N PHE A 164 -7.24 -11.58 -0.40
CA PHE A 164 -7.39 -12.97 -0.83
C PHE A 164 -8.29 -13.73 0.15
N ALA A 165 -9.41 -14.25 -0.35
CA ALA A 165 -10.45 -14.91 0.45
C ALA A 165 -10.03 -16.25 1.10
N GLY A 166 -8.85 -16.77 0.78
CA GLY A 166 -8.34 -18.04 1.30
C GLY A 166 -8.93 -19.28 0.62
N ASP A 167 -8.18 -20.38 0.67
CA ASP A 167 -8.61 -21.69 0.20
C ASP A 167 -8.11 -22.80 1.15
N ASP A 168 -8.02 -24.03 0.67
CA ASP A 168 -7.63 -25.18 1.47
C ASP A 168 -6.10 -25.28 1.67
N ARG A 169 -5.30 -24.52 0.91
CA ARG A 169 -3.82 -24.47 1.03
C ARG A 169 -3.33 -23.15 1.65
N VAL A 170 -4.11 -22.08 1.55
CA VAL A 170 -3.71 -20.72 1.96
C VAL A 170 -4.81 -20.05 2.80
N MET A 171 -4.41 -19.42 3.91
CA MET A 171 -5.32 -18.66 4.78
C MET A 171 -5.84 -17.40 4.07
N PRO A 172 -7.05 -16.91 4.40
CA PRO A 172 -7.47 -15.58 4.02
C PRO A 172 -6.48 -14.51 4.55
N ALA A 173 -6.27 -13.46 3.76
CA ALA A 173 -5.42 -12.34 4.09
C ALA A 173 -5.91 -11.08 3.36
N ALA A 174 -5.74 -9.91 3.98
CA ALA A 174 -5.99 -8.62 3.37
C ALA A 174 -4.91 -7.62 3.80
N SER A 175 -4.68 -6.59 2.99
CA SER A 175 -3.94 -5.40 3.38
C SER A 175 -4.80 -4.51 4.30
N ARG A 176 -4.25 -3.42 4.83
CA ARG A 176 -4.90 -2.64 5.90
C ARG A 176 -5.49 -1.35 5.35
N TYR A 177 -6.78 -1.14 5.59
CA TYR A 177 -7.47 0.08 5.17
C TYR A 177 -6.86 1.38 5.76
N ASP A 178 -6.26 1.32 6.95
CA ASP A 178 -5.58 2.45 7.59
C ASP A 178 -4.07 2.59 7.32
N ASP A 179 -3.49 1.78 6.42
CA ASP A 179 -2.07 1.93 6.10
C ASP A 179 -1.81 3.30 5.45
N ALA A 180 -0.73 3.95 5.88
CA ALA A 180 -0.30 5.22 5.34
C ALA A 180 0.39 5.06 3.97
N TRP A 181 0.93 3.87 3.66
CA TRP A 181 1.58 3.58 2.38
C TRP A 181 0.59 3.22 1.28
N GLU A 182 -0.58 2.67 1.63
CA GLU A 182 -1.60 2.19 0.69
C GLU A 182 -2.64 3.27 0.34
N ARG A 183 -2.40 4.54 0.71
CA ARG A 183 -3.32 5.66 0.47
C ARG A 183 -2.70 6.91 -0.16
N THR A 184 -3.52 7.56 -0.98
CA THR A 184 -3.26 8.85 -1.63
C THR A 184 -4.26 9.89 -1.11
N ARG A 185 -3.80 11.09 -0.79
CA ARG A 185 -4.69 12.25 -0.59
C ARG A 185 -4.85 13.01 -1.91
N VAL A 186 -6.08 13.11 -2.37
CA VAL A 186 -6.45 13.89 -3.56
C VAL A 186 -7.00 15.23 -3.10
N PHE A 187 -6.43 16.31 -3.64
CA PHE A 187 -6.91 17.67 -3.42
C PHE A 187 -7.76 18.12 -4.60
N GLU A 188 -8.59 19.14 -4.39
CA GLU A 188 -9.18 19.88 -5.50
C GLU A 188 -8.07 20.38 -6.46
N PRO A 189 -8.38 20.56 -7.75
CA PRO A 189 -7.46 21.25 -8.64
C PRO A 189 -7.29 22.67 -8.10
N GLY A 190 -6.05 23.11 -7.90
CA GLY A 190 -5.82 24.52 -7.56
C GLY A 190 -6.43 25.42 -8.65
N GLU A 191 -6.97 26.57 -8.26
CA GLU A 191 -7.29 27.59 -9.25
C GLU A 191 -6.04 27.83 -10.11
N PRO A 192 -6.15 27.82 -11.44
CA PRO A 192 -5.01 28.14 -12.28
C PRO A 192 -4.57 29.56 -11.93
N GLU A 193 -3.35 29.72 -11.42
CA GLU A 193 -2.79 31.05 -11.17
C GLU A 193 -2.92 31.85 -12.48
N GLU A 194 -3.66 32.97 -12.42
CA GLU A 194 -3.71 33.88 -13.57
C GLU A 194 -2.27 34.24 -13.92
N PRO A 195 -1.86 34.13 -15.20
CA PRO A 195 -0.48 34.39 -15.57
C PRO A 195 -0.14 35.81 -15.14
N GLU A 196 0.83 35.96 -14.23
CA GLU A 196 1.29 37.28 -13.79
C GLU A 196 1.57 38.13 -15.04
N GLU A 197 0.85 39.26 -15.16
CA GLU A 197 1.07 40.15 -16.30
C GLU A 197 2.54 40.55 -16.30
N PRO A 198 3.27 40.36 -17.41
CA PRO A 198 4.71 40.63 -17.43
C PRO A 198 4.94 42.10 -17.09
N GLU A 199 5.70 42.36 -16.03
CA GLU A 199 6.05 43.72 -15.61
C GLU A 199 6.57 44.51 -16.84
N GLU A 200 5.91 45.62 -17.16
CA GLU A 200 6.37 46.48 -18.25
C GLU A 200 7.82 46.91 -17.96
N PRO A 201 8.76 46.74 -18.91
CA PRO A 201 10.14 47.10 -18.67
C PRO A 201 10.23 48.61 -18.40
N GLU A 202 10.71 48.98 -17.21
CA GLU A 202 10.89 50.39 -16.83
C GLU A 202 11.68 51.14 -17.93
N GLU A 203 11.11 52.23 -18.45
CA GLU A 203 11.77 53.04 -19.46
C GLU A 203 13.12 53.54 -18.93
N SER A 204 14.19 53.12 -19.60
CA SER A 204 15.55 53.55 -19.27
C SER A 204 15.68 55.05 -19.52
N VAL A 205 15.67 55.84 -18.45
CA VAL A 205 15.81 57.30 -18.52
C VAL A 205 17.13 57.66 -19.20
N GLU A 206 17.03 58.27 -20.37
CA GLU A 206 18.17 58.67 -21.20
C GLU A 206 19.01 59.73 -20.48
N SER A 207 20.26 59.40 -20.15
CA SER A 207 21.14 60.29 -19.37
C SER A 207 21.69 61.41 -20.25
N GLU A 208 21.25 62.65 -20.02
CA GLU A 208 21.70 63.83 -20.77
C GLU A 208 23.23 64.00 -20.76
N GLU A 209 23.79 64.24 -21.95
CA GLU A 209 25.22 64.35 -22.22
C GLU A 209 25.82 65.66 -21.66
N GLN A 210 26.49 65.59 -20.51
CA GLN A 210 27.11 66.77 -19.89
C GLN A 210 28.59 66.95 -20.33
N LEU A 211 28.85 68.07 -21.02
CA LEU A 211 30.14 68.41 -21.62
C LEU A 211 31.30 68.58 -20.60
N PRO A 212 32.56 68.32 -20.99
CA PRO A 212 33.66 68.16 -20.05
C PRO A 212 34.24 69.49 -19.54
N HIS A 213 34.46 69.58 -18.21
CA HIS A 213 35.25 70.67 -17.62
C HIS A 213 36.45 70.15 -16.81
N THR A 214 37.62 70.31 -17.41
CA THR A 214 38.98 70.40 -16.85
C THR A 214 39.23 70.06 -15.36
N GLY A 215 40.00 68.99 -15.12
CA GLY A 215 41.31 69.12 -14.46
C GLY A 215 41.53 68.49 -13.08
N ILE A 216 42.79 68.04 -12.90
CA ILE A 216 43.48 67.69 -11.64
C ILE A 216 43.25 66.26 -11.10
N SER A 217 44.29 65.43 -11.25
CA SER A 217 44.95 64.55 -10.24
C SER A 217 44.14 64.04 -9.01
N MET A 218 44.27 62.80 -8.51
CA MET A 218 45.48 61.95 -8.46
C MET A 218 45.17 60.53 -7.90
N VAL A 219 46.11 59.58 -8.06
CA VAL A 219 46.29 58.30 -7.30
C VAL A 219 45.39 57.07 -7.62
N MET A 220 46.02 56.09 -8.27
CA MET A 220 45.80 54.62 -8.14
C MET A 220 46.57 54.10 -6.90
N PRO A 221 46.18 53.01 -6.18
CA PRO A 221 46.05 51.68 -6.81
C PRO A 221 45.02 50.68 -6.21
N SER A 222 44.90 49.57 -6.93
CA SER A 222 44.13 48.36 -6.62
C SER A 222 44.81 47.42 -5.60
N ALA A 223 44.02 46.64 -4.87
CA ALA A 223 44.41 45.31 -4.37
C ALA A 223 43.17 44.44 -4.00
N VAL A 224 43.25 43.14 -4.32
CA VAL A 224 42.27 42.09 -3.99
C VAL A 224 42.58 41.51 -2.60
N ALA A 225 41.57 41.09 -1.84
CA ALA A 225 41.75 40.21 -0.68
C ALA A 225 40.57 39.22 -0.50
N VAL A 226 40.91 37.93 -0.33
CA VAL A 226 40.00 36.83 0.05
C VAL A 226 40.14 36.58 1.56
N ALA A 227 39.06 36.22 2.25
CA ALA A 227 39.13 35.68 3.62
C ALA A 227 38.04 34.64 3.92
N PHE A 228 38.42 33.58 4.64
CA PHE A 228 37.57 32.48 5.13
C PHE A 228 37.53 32.48 6.68
N LEU A 229 36.48 31.86 7.24
CA LEU A 229 36.40 31.15 8.54
C LEU A 229 36.46 31.88 9.91
N SER A 230 35.38 31.68 10.68
CA SER A 230 35.34 31.30 12.12
C SER A 230 33.92 30.72 12.42
N VAL A 231 33.68 29.54 12.99
CA VAL A 231 34.00 28.98 14.34
C VAL A 231 33.32 29.80 15.47
N GLY A 232 32.50 29.25 16.38
CA GLY A 232 32.01 27.87 16.62
C GLY A 232 31.36 27.74 18.03
N CYS A 233 31.05 26.52 18.49
CA CYS A 233 30.62 26.14 19.87
C CYS A 233 29.20 26.60 20.30
N THR A 234 28.40 25.95 21.18
CA THR A 234 28.50 24.76 22.08
C THR A 234 27.05 24.45 22.59
N MET A 235 26.61 23.27 23.09
CA MET A 235 27.16 21.92 23.31
C MET A 235 26.00 20.88 23.44
N LEU A 236 26.28 19.59 23.68
CA LEU A 236 25.33 18.50 24.01
C LEU A 236 25.45 18.03 25.47
N ALA A 237 24.34 17.56 26.07
CA ALA A 237 24.16 16.48 27.08
C ALA A 237 22.88 16.77 27.92
N ILE A 238 22.11 15.83 28.47
CA ILE A 238 22.47 14.64 29.25
C ILE A 238 21.41 13.53 29.11
N VAL A 239 21.83 12.26 28.93
CA VAL A 239 21.04 11.07 29.31
C VAL A 239 21.95 10.04 29.99
N LYS A 240 21.72 9.75 31.29
CA LYS A 240 21.89 8.38 31.83
C LYS A 240 21.30 8.18 33.24
N ARG A 241 20.30 7.28 33.30
CA ARG A 241 19.97 6.28 34.34
C ARG A 241 20.32 6.56 35.82
N ARG A 242 19.33 6.32 36.68
CA ARG A 242 19.50 5.50 37.89
C ARG A 242 18.41 4.42 37.99
N ARG A 243 18.84 3.19 38.28
CA ARG A 243 18.02 2.15 38.93
C ARG A 243 18.27 2.26 40.43
N TRP A 244 17.24 2.05 41.24
CA TRP A 244 17.29 1.23 42.45
C TRP A 244 16.04 0.33 42.37
#